data_AF-A0A8X6RN50-F1
#
_entry.id   AF-A0A8X6RN50-F1
#
_cell.length_a   1.000
_cell.length_b   1.000
_cell.length_c   1.000
_cell.angle_alpha   90.00
_cell.angle_beta   90.00
_cell.angle_gamma   90.00
#
_symmetry.space_group_name_H-M   'P 1'
#
loop_
_entity.id
_entity.type
_entity.pdbx_description
1 polymer ?
#
loop_
_entity_poly.entity_id
_entity_poly.type
_entity_poly.pdbx_seq_one_letter_code
_entity_poly.pdbx_strand_id
1 'polypeptide(L)'
;MLNQPPALSLRQMAMLKIAAAVCNDPEVRQLVKEYGSSAFAFPSHETLIFLNRDPASFRETAIALRIDECRAEALMRTCASVDLIVHIEADEEPERKPLVNLLPGKKWETLVLSKISSVVKAPLLQKELFTVVRLVSYEIDKWIKDHADVIHFNGELQYCFKWKSQGKIDREETAKILITNETLRVSERYGLACYYYLEEEAFFLWNRMTTVEKKRFYEGAIFIPFWFVNKWERRERTVPWSYFAWVYVHNPLGLRNIFPKLKGSQKLEFLRSILFRRSIDYEDMLFCLEEIDVSEHGEVFKACSAQVLEYLLNWPLQSEFINVCNHLLPYITEKDYHDLLESIIYRRIMVGFKDYDYVALLQELWAVSPAHFKESVKEESIYPPLMFAVNFDLMEPFPSEYLFDYYEEEDLNFVFCGVKYCLFKRESSFPSGMDWKNGTIAELYKGCKRIQGIFYTRLRKMKRECLKPKE
;
A
#
# COMPACT_ATOMS: atom_id res chain seq x y z
N MET A 1 -22.70 11.70 -9.44
CA MET A 1 -22.19 10.85 -10.54
C MET A 1 -21.43 9.62 -10.04
N LEU A 2 -21.29 9.38 -8.74
CA LEU A 2 -20.75 8.12 -8.20
C LEU A 2 -21.84 7.47 -7.35
N ASN A 3 -22.55 6.50 -7.94
CA ASN A 3 -23.42 5.60 -7.19
C ASN A 3 -22.56 4.48 -6.57
N GLN A 4 -23.08 3.86 -5.50
CA GLN A 4 -22.41 2.88 -4.62
C GLN A 4 -21.29 2.05 -5.26
N PRO A 5 -20.17 1.81 -4.53
CA PRO A 5 -19.04 1.05 -5.06
C PRO A 5 -19.51 -0.35 -5.50
N PRO A 6 -18.97 -0.88 -6.63
CA PRO A 6 -19.37 -2.18 -7.12
C PRO A 6 -19.06 -3.25 -6.05
N ALA A 7 -20.09 -3.98 -5.63
CA ALA A 7 -19.92 -5.10 -4.73
C ALA A 7 -19.01 -6.14 -5.39
N LEU A 8 -18.05 -6.67 -4.64
CA LEU A 8 -17.27 -7.83 -5.09
C LEU A 8 -18.24 -8.94 -5.51
N SER A 9 -17.96 -9.59 -6.63
CA SER A 9 -18.69 -10.78 -7.01
C SER A 9 -18.61 -11.82 -5.89
N LEU A 10 -19.66 -12.64 -5.74
CA LEU A 10 -19.71 -13.72 -4.75
C LEU A 10 -18.45 -14.62 -4.83
N ARG A 11 -17.94 -14.80 -6.05
CA ARG A 11 -16.71 -15.51 -6.37
C ARG A 11 -15.46 -14.83 -5.80
N GLN A 12 -15.30 -13.53 -5.96
CA GLN A 12 -14.18 -12.76 -5.39
C GLN A 12 -14.20 -12.78 -3.86
N MET A 13 -15.39 -12.68 -3.24
CA MET A 13 -15.51 -12.82 -1.79
C MET A 13 -15.12 -14.21 -1.29
N ALA A 14 -15.53 -15.28 -2.00
CA ALA A 14 -15.12 -16.64 -1.68
C ALA A 14 -13.60 -16.83 -1.81
N MET A 15 -12.99 -16.27 -2.85
CA MET A 15 -11.53 -16.33 -3.05
C MET A 15 -10.75 -15.56 -1.98
N LEU A 16 -11.25 -14.39 -1.53
CA LEU A 16 -10.66 -13.66 -0.41
C LEU A 16 -10.75 -14.47 0.90
N LYS A 17 -11.88 -15.14 1.15
CA LYS A 17 -12.02 -16.03 2.32
C LYS A 17 -11.07 -17.23 2.25
N ILE A 18 -10.89 -17.82 1.07
CA ILE A 18 -9.92 -18.90 0.86
C ILE A 18 -8.49 -18.40 1.07
N ALA A 19 -8.12 -17.24 0.50
CA ALA A 19 -6.81 -16.65 0.71
C ALA A 19 -6.57 -16.35 2.20
N ALA A 20 -7.54 -15.76 2.90
CA ALA A 20 -7.47 -15.50 4.34
C ALA A 20 -7.38 -16.79 5.17
N ALA A 21 -8.04 -17.88 4.75
CA ALA A 21 -7.93 -19.18 5.39
C ALA A 21 -6.54 -19.80 5.19
N VAL A 22 -5.98 -19.70 3.98
CA VAL A 22 -4.60 -20.12 3.67
C VAL A 22 -3.58 -19.30 4.47
N CYS A 23 -3.83 -18.00 4.68
CA CYS A 23 -2.99 -17.16 5.55
C CYS A 23 -3.01 -17.62 7.01
N ASN A 24 -4.06 -18.33 7.43
CA ASN A 24 -4.24 -18.84 8.78
C ASN A 24 -3.85 -20.33 8.91
N ASP A 25 -3.25 -20.94 7.89
CA ASP A 25 -2.87 -22.36 7.88
C ASP A 25 -1.72 -22.69 8.86
N PRO A 26 -1.86 -23.69 9.76
CA PRO A 26 -0.85 -24.03 10.76
C PRO A 26 0.54 -24.39 10.22
N GLU A 27 0.67 -24.97 9.03
CA GLU A 27 1.98 -25.26 8.42
C GLU A 27 2.64 -23.97 7.92
N VAL A 28 1.84 -23.05 7.36
CA VAL A 28 2.32 -21.69 7.01
C VAL A 28 2.74 -20.93 8.28
N ARG A 29 2.01 -21.11 9.40
CA ARG A 29 2.38 -20.56 10.72
C ARG A 29 3.72 -21.12 11.22
N GLN A 30 3.91 -22.43 11.13
CA GLN A 30 5.13 -23.09 11.59
C GLN A 30 6.35 -22.66 10.79
N LEU A 31 6.22 -22.52 9.46
CA LEU A 31 7.31 -22.02 8.60
C LEU A 31 7.64 -20.55 8.85
N VAL A 32 6.65 -19.68 9.08
CA VAL A 32 6.92 -18.28 9.46
C VAL A 32 7.66 -18.18 10.79
N LYS A 33 7.35 -19.07 11.74
CA LYS A 33 8.11 -19.21 13.00
C LYS A 33 9.50 -19.82 12.83
N GLU A 34 9.69 -20.73 11.88
CA GLU A 34 11.00 -21.35 11.59
C GLU A 34 11.95 -20.41 10.84
N TYR A 35 11.42 -19.46 10.07
CA TYR A 35 12.22 -18.48 9.31
C TYR A 35 12.23 -17.06 9.89
N GLY A 36 11.48 -16.80 10.97
CA GLY A 36 11.49 -15.57 11.77
C GLY A 36 11.90 -15.88 13.21
N SER A 37 13.10 -15.46 13.59
CA SER A 37 13.81 -15.82 14.82
C SER A 37 12.95 -15.89 16.09
N SER A 38 13.16 -16.97 16.85
CA SER A 38 12.45 -17.42 18.06
C SER A 38 12.66 -16.55 19.30
N ALA A 39 11.58 -16.32 20.08
CA ALA A 39 11.41 -16.74 21.49
C ALA A 39 10.26 -15.97 22.20
N PHE A 40 9.30 -16.68 22.82
CA PHE A 40 9.06 -16.70 24.28
C PHE A 40 7.87 -17.62 24.66
N ALA A 41 7.99 -18.20 25.86
CA ALA A 41 7.10 -19.17 26.48
C ALA A 41 5.77 -18.58 26.98
N PHE A 42 4.73 -19.41 27.00
CA PHE A 42 3.39 -19.13 27.53
C PHE A 42 3.32 -19.27 29.06
N PRO A 43 2.37 -18.57 29.72
CA PRO A 43 1.63 -19.15 30.82
C PRO A 43 0.15 -19.43 30.47
N SER A 44 -0.24 -20.65 30.87
CA SER A 44 -1.54 -21.22 31.22
C SER A 44 -2.74 -21.17 30.25
N HIS A 45 -3.17 -22.40 29.91
CA HIS A 45 -4.56 -22.87 29.88
C HIS A 45 -5.56 -21.94 30.58
N GLU A 46 -6.35 -21.22 29.80
CA GLU A 46 -7.79 -20.96 30.02
C GLU A 46 -8.26 -19.99 28.94
N THR A 47 -8.83 -20.52 27.86
CA THR A 47 -9.97 -20.00 27.08
C THR A 47 -10.06 -20.84 25.80
N LEU A 48 -10.34 -22.12 25.97
CA LEU A 48 -10.89 -22.99 24.92
C LEU A 48 -12.37 -23.16 25.26
N ILE A 49 -13.21 -22.25 24.76
CA ILE A 49 -14.65 -22.43 24.49
C ILE A 49 -15.05 -21.24 23.62
N PHE A 50 -15.23 -21.48 22.32
CA PHE A 50 -16.18 -20.85 21.38
C PHE A 50 -15.69 -20.95 19.92
N LEU A 51 -15.54 -22.18 19.42
CA LEU A 51 -15.67 -22.46 18.00
C LEU A 51 -16.43 -23.78 17.84
N ASN A 52 -17.75 -23.70 17.96
CA ASN A 52 -18.64 -24.64 17.31
C ASN A 52 -19.60 -23.80 16.46
N ARG A 53 -19.20 -23.55 15.21
CA ARG A 53 -20.15 -23.09 14.18
C ARG A 53 -20.53 -24.29 13.32
N ASP A 54 -21.83 -24.36 13.12
CA ASP A 54 -22.61 -25.43 12.51
C ASP A 54 -22.10 -25.84 11.11
N PRO A 55 -21.74 -27.12 10.91
CA PRO A 55 -21.41 -27.68 9.59
C PRO A 55 -22.49 -27.43 8.51
N ALA A 56 -23.75 -27.20 8.89
CA ALA A 56 -24.84 -26.90 7.96
C ALA A 56 -24.64 -25.57 7.20
N SER A 57 -24.07 -24.56 7.86
CA SER A 57 -23.80 -23.23 7.25
C SER A 57 -22.81 -23.32 6.08
N PHE A 58 -21.81 -24.20 6.19
CA PHE A 58 -20.84 -24.42 5.12
C PHE A 58 -21.43 -25.26 3.99
N ARG A 59 -22.32 -26.20 4.33
CA ARG A 59 -23.06 -27.05 3.37
C ARG A 59 -23.97 -26.21 2.46
N GLU A 60 -24.72 -25.26 3.04
CA GLU A 60 -25.56 -24.34 2.27
C GLU A 60 -24.75 -23.43 1.35
N THR A 61 -23.56 -22.99 1.80
CA THR A 61 -22.65 -22.18 0.99
C THR A 61 -22.05 -22.98 -0.18
N ALA A 62 -21.72 -24.26 0.02
CA ALA A 62 -21.19 -25.14 -1.02
C ALA A 62 -22.25 -25.50 -2.09
N ILE A 63 -23.50 -25.73 -1.66
CA ILE A 63 -24.65 -25.94 -2.55
C ILE A 63 -24.96 -24.68 -3.37
N ALA A 64 -24.90 -23.49 -2.75
CA ALA A 64 -25.05 -22.21 -3.44
C ALA A 64 -23.97 -21.94 -4.50
N LEU A 65 -22.79 -22.57 -4.37
CA LEU A 65 -21.66 -22.45 -5.29
C LEU A 65 -21.61 -23.54 -6.39
N ARG A 66 -22.61 -24.44 -6.46
CA ARG A 66 -22.65 -25.60 -7.39
C ARG A 66 -21.36 -26.44 -7.39
N ILE A 67 -20.69 -26.53 -6.25
CA ILE A 67 -19.55 -27.43 -6.08
C ILE A 67 -20.11 -28.83 -5.81
N ASP A 68 -19.73 -29.81 -6.63
CA ASP A 68 -20.13 -31.21 -6.46
C ASP A 68 -19.85 -31.69 -5.03
N GLU A 69 -20.82 -32.38 -4.43
CA GLU A 69 -20.78 -32.89 -3.05
C GLU A 69 -19.51 -33.72 -2.77
N CYS A 70 -19.01 -34.47 -3.76
CA CYS A 70 -17.77 -35.25 -3.66
C CYS A 70 -16.52 -34.37 -3.53
N ARG A 71 -16.50 -33.18 -4.14
CA ARG A 71 -15.37 -32.23 -4.08
C ARG A 71 -15.35 -31.45 -2.77
N ALA A 72 -16.51 -31.13 -2.22
CA ALA A 72 -16.61 -30.51 -0.90
C ALA A 72 -16.14 -31.48 0.20
N GLU A 73 -16.50 -32.76 0.11
CA GLU A 73 -16.05 -33.79 1.04
C GLU A 73 -14.54 -34.07 0.94
N ALA A 74 -13.97 -34.07 -0.27
CA ALA A 74 -12.52 -34.20 -0.47
C ALA A 74 -11.74 -33.01 0.12
N LEU A 75 -12.27 -31.79 0.02
CA LEU A 75 -11.68 -30.60 0.64
C LEU A 75 -11.71 -30.72 2.17
N MET A 76 -12.82 -31.19 2.74
CA MET A 76 -12.97 -31.42 4.19
C MET A 76 -12.05 -32.54 4.71
N ARG A 77 -11.90 -33.64 3.96
CA ARG A 77 -10.99 -34.75 4.34
C ARG A 77 -9.52 -34.35 4.28
N THR A 78 -9.14 -33.46 3.35
CA THR A 78 -7.77 -32.94 3.25
C THR A 78 -7.43 -31.99 4.41
N CYS A 79 -8.41 -31.27 4.94
CA CYS A 79 -8.23 -30.38 6.10
C CYS A 79 -8.24 -31.11 7.46
N ALA A 80 -8.67 -32.37 7.52
CA ALA A 80 -8.85 -33.12 8.77
C ALA A 80 -7.71 -34.09 9.12
N SER A 81 -6.68 -34.23 8.28
CA SER A 81 -5.73 -35.36 8.38
C SER A 81 -4.28 -35.00 8.77
N VAL A 82 -4.04 -33.95 9.55
CA VAL A 82 -2.66 -33.61 9.98
C VAL A 82 -2.58 -33.37 11.49
N ASP A 83 -2.21 -34.43 12.21
CA ASP A 83 -1.77 -34.45 13.62
C ASP A 83 -0.53 -35.36 13.73
N LEU A 84 0.65 -34.84 14.12
CA LEU A 84 1.62 -35.45 15.08
C LEU A 84 2.95 -34.65 15.29
N ILE A 85 3.08 -34.05 16.48
CA ILE A 85 4.13 -34.11 17.55
C ILE A 85 5.69 -34.08 17.29
N VAL A 86 6.32 -32.97 17.75
CA VAL A 86 7.49 -32.68 18.66
C VAL A 86 8.88 -33.41 18.60
N HIS A 87 10.00 -32.64 18.47
CA HIS A 87 11.02 -32.37 19.53
C HIS A 87 12.10 -31.31 19.15
N ILE A 88 12.65 -30.64 20.18
CA ILE A 88 13.49 -29.41 20.19
C ILE A 88 14.94 -29.77 20.54
N GLU A 89 15.92 -29.01 20.02
CA GLU A 89 17.13 -28.61 20.76
C GLU A 89 17.62 -27.23 20.28
N ALA A 90 18.05 -26.39 21.23
CA ALA A 90 18.37 -24.98 21.09
C ALA A 90 19.89 -24.75 21.19
N ASP A 91 20.42 -23.69 20.56
CA ASP A 91 21.35 -22.76 21.23
C ASP A 91 21.73 -21.53 20.37
N GLU A 92 21.99 -20.44 21.10
CA GLU A 92 22.64 -19.15 20.78
C GLU A 92 21.87 -18.03 20.02
N GLU A 93 21.64 -16.91 20.74
CA GLU A 93 21.17 -15.61 20.23
C GLU A 93 22.27 -14.85 19.45
N PRO A 94 21.91 -14.16 18.34
CA PRO A 94 22.73 -13.05 17.87
C PRO A 94 22.00 -11.70 17.80
N GLU A 95 22.82 -10.67 18.00
CA GLU A 95 22.53 -9.24 18.05
C GLU A 95 21.57 -8.70 16.98
N ARG A 96 20.66 -7.82 17.42
CA ARG A 96 19.65 -7.14 16.59
C ARG A 96 20.29 -6.15 15.61
N LYS A 97 20.43 -6.56 14.35
CA LYS A 97 20.65 -5.64 13.21
C LYS A 97 19.31 -5.04 12.74
N PRO A 98 19.27 -3.76 12.28
CA PRO A 98 18.04 -3.17 11.77
C PRO A 98 17.61 -3.85 10.46
N LEU A 99 16.47 -4.54 10.49
CA LEU A 99 15.92 -5.33 9.39
C LEU A 99 15.15 -4.50 8.36
N VAL A 100 15.67 -3.33 7.96
CA VAL A 100 15.08 -2.53 6.88
C VAL A 100 15.18 -3.22 5.49
N ASN A 101 15.93 -4.33 5.39
CA ASN A 101 16.14 -5.07 4.14
C ASN A 101 15.27 -6.32 3.96
N LEU A 102 14.35 -6.64 4.87
CA LEU A 102 13.41 -7.75 4.71
C LEU A 102 11.98 -7.20 4.55
N LEU A 103 11.68 -6.63 3.38
CA LEU A 103 10.29 -6.38 3.01
C LEU A 103 9.56 -7.73 2.92
N PRO A 104 8.55 -8.01 3.76
CA PRO A 104 7.85 -9.30 3.79
C PRO A 104 7.15 -9.64 2.47
N GLY A 105 6.79 -8.63 1.66
CA GLY A 105 5.93 -8.77 0.49
C GLY A 105 6.37 -9.84 -0.51
N LYS A 106 7.60 -9.74 -1.06
CA LYS A 106 8.02 -10.68 -2.13
C LYS A 106 8.28 -12.10 -1.63
N LYS A 107 8.79 -12.26 -0.40
CA LYS A 107 9.06 -13.59 0.17
C LYS A 107 7.75 -14.30 0.53
N TRP A 108 6.83 -13.58 1.17
CA TRP A 108 5.51 -14.12 1.52
C TRP A 108 4.71 -14.48 0.28
N GLU A 109 4.65 -13.58 -0.72
CA GLU A 109 3.94 -13.86 -1.97
C GLU A 109 4.49 -15.13 -2.63
N THR A 110 5.81 -15.25 -2.77
CA THR A 110 6.43 -16.44 -3.38
C THR A 110 6.07 -17.73 -2.62
N LEU A 111 6.07 -17.68 -1.29
CA LEU A 111 5.71 -18.81 -0.45
C LEU A 111 4.25 -19.23 -0.68
N VAL A 112 3.32 -18.28 -0.59
CA VAL A 112 1.88 -18.53 -0.77
C VAL A 112 1.57 -19.04 -2.18
N LEU A 113 2.16 -18.43 -3.21
CA LEU A 113 1.99 -18.86 -4.60
C LEU A 113 2.52 -20.29 -4.83
N SER A 114 3.64 -20.66 -4.20
CA SER A 114 4.18 -22.03 -4.30
C SER A 114 3.27 -23.06 -3.62
N LYS A 115 2.67 -22.73 -2.46
CA LYS A 115 1.68 -23.59 -1.79
C LYS A 115 0.38 -23.71 -2.58
N ILE A 116 -0.11 -22.62 -3.17
CA ILE A 116 -1.29 -22.67 -4.04
C ILE A 116 -1.01 -23.57 -5.25
N SER A 117 0.18 -23.48 -5.84
CA SER A 117 0.59 -24.37 -6.94
C SER A 117 0.60 -25.85 -6.53
N SER A 118 1.03 -26.14 -5.30
CA SER A 118 1.11 -27.52 -4.81
C SER A 118 -0.27 -28.11 -4.49
N VAL A 119 -1.18 -27.29 -3.94
CA VAL A 119 -2.52 -27.73 -3.50
C VAL A 119 -3.54 -27.67 -4.63
N VAL A 120 -3.62 -26.55 -5.34
CA VAL A 120 -4.65 -26.31 -6.36
C VAL A 120 -4.13 -26.79 -7.71
N LYS A 121 -4.69 -27.87 -8.26
CA LYS A 121 -4.22 -28.40 -9.56
C LYS A 121 -4.85 -27.74 -10.79
N ALA A 122 -5.98 -27.04 -10.63
CA ALA A 122 -6.69 -26.41 -11.73
C ALA A 122 -6.01 -25.08 -12.15
N PRO A 123 -5.46 -24.96 -13.38
CA PRO A 123 -4.67 -23.78 -13.78
C PRO A 123 -5.45 -22.47 -13.75
N LEU A 124 -6.72 -22.49 -14.14
CA LEU A 124 -7.58 -21.29 -14.09
C LEU A 124 -7.79 -20.81 -12.66
N LEU A 125 -7.99 -21.73 -11.71
CA LEU A 125 -8.17 -21.39 -10.30
C LEU A 125 -6.86 -20.91 -9.68
N GLN A 126 -5.72 -21.51 -10.03
CA GLN A 126 -4.40 -21.00 -9.63
C GLN A 126 -4.22 -19.55 -10.11
N LYS A 127 -4.52 -19.25 -11.37
CA LYS A 127 -4.40 -17.90 -11.94
C LYS A 127 -5.25 -16.89 -11.16
N GLU A 128 -6.50 -17.21 -10.85
CA GLU A 128 -7.37 -16.33 -10.07
C GLU A 128 -6.89 -16.14 -8.63
N LEU A 129 -6.47 -17.22 -7.96
CA LEU A 129 -5.93 -17.14 -6.60
C LEU A 129 -4.63 -16.34 -6.56
N PHE A 130 -3.77 -16.45 -7.57
CA PHE A 130 -2.55 -15.66 -7.67
C PHE A 130 -2.86 -14.17 -7.76
N THR A 131 -3.87 -13.77 -8.54
CA THR A 131 -4.32 -12.38 -8.61
C THR A 131 -4.79 -11.89 -7.24
N VAL A 132 -5.59 -12.68 -6.51
CA VAL A 132 -6.08 -12.30 -5.18
C VAL A 132 -4.94 -12.20 -4.16
N VAL A 133 -4.02 -13.18 -4.14
CA VAL A 133 -2.86 -13.15 -3.24
C VAL A 133 -1.99 -11.93 -3.48
N ARG A 134 -1.78 -11.55 -4.74
CA ARG A 134 -1.04 -10.32 -5.08
C ARG A 134 -1.70 -9.05 -4.56
N LEU A 135 -3.01 -8.95 -4.67
CA LEU A 135 -3.77 -7.83 -4.12
C LEU A 135 -3.63 -7.75 -2.59
N VAL A 136 -3.75 -8.90 -1.91
CA VAL A 136 -3.56 -9.01 -0.46
C VAL A 136 -2.12 -8.63 -0.06
N SER A 137 -1.11 -9.17 -0.76
CA SER A 137 0.30 -8.81 -0.56
C SER A 137 0.51 -7.31 -0.67
N TYR A 138 -0.04 -6.71 -1.72
CA TYR A 138 0.10 -5.29 -1.99
C TYR A 138 -0.53 -4.44 -0.90
N GLU A 139 -1.74 -4.78 -0.44
CA GLU A 139 -2.40 -4.04 0.63
C GLU A 139 -1.63 -4.14 1.96
N ILE A 140 -1.08 -5.31 2.29
CA ILE A 140 -0.21 -5.50 3.47
C ILE A 140 1.07 -4.67 3.34
N ASP A 141 1.77 -4.75 2.21
CA ASP A 141 3.01 -4.03 1.97
C ASP A 141 2.78 -2.51 2.00
N LYS A 142 1.67 -2.04 1.41
CA LYS A 142 1.23 -0.65 1.49
C LYS A 142 1.02 -0.24 2.94
N TRP A 143 0.24 -1.02 3.70
CA TRP A 143 0.00 -0.73 5.11
C TRP A 143 1.31 -0.65 5.91
N ILE A 144 2.23 -1.61 5.73
CA ILE A 144 3.51 -1.62 6.45
C ILE A 144 4.32 -0.36 6.12
N LYS A 145 4.39 0.03 4.84
CA LYS A 145 5.10 1.24 4.41
C LYS A 145 4.50 2.51 5.00
N ASP A 146 3.18 2.61 5.02
CA ASP A 146 2.47 3.77 5.58
C ASP A 146 2.74 3.95 7.09
N HIS A 147 3.10 2.87 7.79
CA HIS A 147 3.30 2.85 9.25
C HIS A 147 4.75 2.64 9.69
N ALA A 148 5.70 2.55 8.75
CA ALA A 148 7.11 2.25 9.04
C ALA A 148 7.77 3.29 9.96
N ASP A 149 7.29 4.54 9.92
CA ASP A 149 7.76 5.64 10.78
C ASP A 149 7.17 5.60 12.19
N VAL A 150 6.08 4.84 12.39
CA VAL A 150 5.31 4.81 13.64
C VAL A 150 5.57 3.54 14.44
N ILE A 151 5.69 2.40 13.75
CA ILE A 151 5.84 1.08 14.36
C ILE A 151 7.14 0.46 13.88
N HIS A 152 8.01 0.05 14.81
CA HIS A 152 9.16 -0.79 14.50
C HIS A 152 8.80 -2.24 14.79
N PHE A 153 8.01 -2.83 13.89
CA PHE A 153 7.45 -4.15 14.12
C PHE A 153 8.44 -5.25 13.76
N ASN A 154 8.73 -6.13 14.73
CA ASN A 154 9.56 -7.33 14.54
C ASN A 154 8.77 -8.64 14.73
N GLY A 155 7.44 -8.59 14.92
CA GLY A 155 6.61 -9.78 15.17
C GLY A 155 5.77 -10.22 13.96
N GLU A 156 4.74 -11.03 14.24
CA GLU A 156 3.76 -11.52 13.27
C GLU A 156 2.56 -10.55 13.09
N LEU A 157 2.65 -9.58 12.17
CA LEU A 157 1.55 -8.61 11.90
C LEU A 157 0.32 -9.29 11.32
N GLN A 158 0.50 -10.45 10.68
CA GLN A 158 -0.55 -11.05 9.87
C GLN A 158 -1.85 -11.35 10.64
N TYR A 159 -1.78 -11.56 11.96
CA TYR A 159 -2.95 -11.86 12.78
C TYR A 159 -3.67 -10.60 13.29
N CYS A 160 -3.05 -9.43 13.15
CA CYS A 160 -3.63 -8.17 13.60
C CYS A 160 -4.49 -7.52 12.52
N PHE A 161 -4.27 -7.88 11.24
CA PHE A 161 -5.03 -7.32 10.14
C PHE A 161 -6.50 -7.72 10.20
N LYS A 162 -7.36 -6.71 10.26
CA LYS A 162 -8.78 -6.84 9.97
C LYS A 162 -9.02 -6.47 8.53
N TRP A 163 -9.95 -7.18 7.90
CA TRP A 163 -10.24 -7.05 6.49
C TRP A 163 -11.68 -6.59 6.31
N LYS A 164 -11.87 -5.60 5.44
CA LYS A 164 -13.20 -5.19 4.96
C LYS A 164 -13.74 -6.24 3.98
N SER A 165 -15.06 -6.23 3.77
CA SER A 165 -15.73 -7.11 2.80
C SER A 165 -15.19 -6.96 1.37
N GLN A 166 -14.61 -5.80 1.05
CA GLN A 166 -13.98 -5.48 -0.22
C GLN A 166 -12.55 -6.01 -0.36
N GLY A 167 -12.00 -6.72 0.64
CA GLY A 167 -10.62 -7.25 0.55
C GLY A 167 -9.52 -6.22 0.79
N LYS A 168 -9.85 -5.05 1.35
CA LYS A 168 -8.88 -4.08 1.88
C LYS A 168 -8.68 -4.28 3.38
N ILE A 169 -7.53 -3.86 3.90
CA ILE A 169 -7.31 -3.82 5.35
C ILE A 169 -8.22 -2.74 5.94
N ASP A 170 -8.99 -3.12 6.96
CA ASP A 170 -9.63 -2.17 7.86
C ASP A 170 -8.57 -1.53 8.73
N ARG A 171 -8.03 -0.40 8.24
CA ARG A 171 -6.91 0.31 8.85
C ARG A 171 -7.22 0.72 10.30
N GLU A 172 -8.41 1.25 10.56
CA GLU A 172 -8.82 1.71 11.89
C GLU A 172 -8.94 0.55 12.88
N GLU A 173 -9.68 -0.49 12.51
CA GLU A 173 -9.88 -1.63 13.41
C GLU A 173 -8.57 -2.39 13.66
N THR A 174 -7.74 -2.54 12.62
CA THR A 174 -6.37 -3.08 12.75
C THR A 174 -5.55 -2.25 13.74
N ALA A 175 -5.61 -0.92 13.65
CA ALA A 175 -4.88 -0.04 14.55
C ALA A 175 -5.36 -0.17 16.00
N LYS A 176 -6.67 -0.25 16.25
CA LYS A 176 -7.24 -0.46 17.59
C LYS A 176 -6.73 -1.75 18.23
N ILE A 177 -6.70 -2.84 17.45
CA ILE A 177 -6.15 -4.13 17.91
C ILE A 177 -4.67 -4.01 18.26
N LEU A 178 -3.88 -3.40 17.38
CA LEU A 178 -2.45 -3.19 17.62
C LEU A 178 -2.20 -2.32 18.86
N ILE A 179 -3.01 -1.27 19.07
CA ILE A 179 -2.92 -0.41 20.25
C ILE A 179 -3.18 -1.18 21.54
N THR A 180 -4.07 -2.18 21.52
CA THR A 180 -4.32 -3.03 22.70
C THR A 180 -3.24 -4.08 22.92
N ASN A 181 -2.41 -4.36 21.91
CA ASN A 181 -1.38 -5.39 21.98
C ASN A 181 -0.20 -4.96 22.86
N GLU A 182 -0.07 -5.59 24.03
CA GLU A 182 0.99 -5.27 25.00
C GLU A 182 2.40 -5.69 24.55
N THR A 183 2.53 -6.52 23.51
CA THR A 183 3.85 -6.82 22.93
C THR A 183 4.48 -5.61 22.26
N LEU A 184 3.68 -4.60 21.89
CA LEU A 184 4.16 -3.32 21.38
C LEU A 184 4.59 -2.38 22.51
N ARG A 185 5.66 -1.63 22.27
CA ARG A 185 6.10 -0.60 23.21
C ARG A 185 5.02 0.46 23.36
N VAL A 186 4.91 1.02 24.56
CA VAL A 186 3.91 2.07 24.85
C VAL A 186 4.06 3.25 23.87
N SER A 187 5.30 3.61 23.50
CA SER A 187 5.57 4.64 22.50
C SER A 187 5.03 4.33 21.10
N GLU A 188 5.10 3.07 20.66
CA GLU A 188 4.62 2.66 19.32
C GLU A 188 3.09 2.66 19.28
N ARG A 189 2.47 2.15 20.35
CA ARG A 189 1.02 2.21 20.55
C ARG A 189 0.52 3.66 20.60
N TYR A 190 1.23 4.54 21.30
CA TYR A 190 0.90 5.97 21.34
C TYR A 190 1.04 6.61 19.95
N GLY A 191 2.10 6.28 19.22
CA GLY A 191 2.30 6.72 17.84
C GLY A 191 1.14 6.30 16.94
N LEU A 192 0.69 5.05 17.04
CA LEU A 192 -0.48 4.53 16.34
C LEU A 192 -1.76 5.25 16.73
N ALA A 193 -2.04 5.40 18.02
CA ALA A 193 -3.25 6.07 18.49
C ALA A 193 -3.33 7.50 17.94
N CYS A 194 -2.21 8.23 17.98
CA CYS A 194 -2.14 9.56 17.37
C CYS A 194 -2.22 9.53 15.84
N TYR A 195 -1.61 8.53 15.18
CA TYR A 195 -1.74 8.33 13.73
C TYR A 195 -3.16 7.97 13.32
N TYR A 196 -4.01 7.44 14.19
CA TYR A 196 -5.41 7.13 13.89
C TYR A 196 -6.40 8.10 14.54
N TYR A 197 -5.91 9.20 15.12
CA TYR A 197 -6.75 10.19 15.81
C TYR A 197 -7.63 9.58 16.93
N LEU A 198 -7.14 8.54 17.59
CA LEU A 198 -7.80 7.85 18.70
C LEU A 198 -7.46 8.57 20.02
N GLU A 199 -8.21 9.62 20.30
CA GLU A 199 -7.87 10.61 21.34
C GLU A 199 -7.80 10.02 22.76
N GLU A 200 -8.76 9.17 23.13
CA GLU A 200 -8.83 8.59 24.46
C GLU A 200 -7.65 7.64 24.71
N GLU A 201 -7.37 6.77 23.75
CA GLU A 201 -6.25 5.84 23.77
C GLU A 201 -4.91 6.59 23.76
N ALA A 202 -4.78 7.62 22.91
CA ALA A 202 -3.59 8.47 22.88
C ALA A 202 -3.34 9.12 24.24
N PHE A 203 -4.38 9.64 24.89
CA PHE A 203 -4.26 10.24 26.22
C PHE A 203 -3.88 9.24 27.30
N PHE A 204 -4.54 8.09 27.32
CA PHE A 204 -4.20 7.02 28.25
C PHE A 204 -2.75 6.57 28.10
N LEU A 205 -2.29 6.32 26.86
CA LEU A 205 -0.93 5.89 26.56
C LEU A 205 0.10 6.97 26.88
N TRP A 206 -0.19 8.24 26.58
CA TRP A 206 0.67 9.36 26.93
C TRP A 206 0.96 9.40 28.43
N ASN A 207 -0.06 9.21 29.27
CA ASN A 207 0.13 9.21 30.72
C ASN A 207 0.90 7.99 31.24
N ARG A 208 0.91 6.88 30.50
CA ARG A 208 1.72 5.69 30.81
C ARG A 208 3.19 5.81 30.37
N MET A 209 3.50 6.70 29.45
CA MET A 209 4.86 6.87 28.95
C MET A 209 5.78 7.54 29.97
N THR A 210 7.03 7.10 29.99
CA THR A 210 8.10 7.74 30.76
C THR A 210 8.49 9.09 30.15
N THR A 211 9.13 9.95 30.95
CA THR A 211 9.65 11.25 30.47
C THR A 211 10.62 11.09 29.30
N VAL A 212 11.44 10.03 29.30
CA VAL A 212 12.39 9.74 28.21
C VAL A 212 11.66 9.38 26.91
N GLU A 213 10.60 8.58 26.99
CA GLU A 213 9.78 8.26 25.81
C GLU A 213 9.05 9.49 25.29
N LYS A 214 8.45 10.31 26.17
CA LYS A 214 7.81 11.58 25.79
C LYS A 214 8.79 12.54 25.11
N LYS A 215 10.03 12.63 25.63
CA LYS A 215 11.10 13.46 25.07
C LYS A 215 11.37 13.17 23.59
N ARG A 216 11.33 11.89 23.17
CA ARG A 216 11.49 11.51 21.76
C ARG A 216 10.41 12.08 20.85
N PHE A 217 9.20 12.30 21.36
CA PHE A 217 8.10 12.89 20.59
C PHE A 217 8.15 14.42 20.55
N TYR A 218 8.83 15.08 21.50
CA TYR A 218 9.11 16.50 21.41
C TYR A 218 10.32 16.81 20.51
N GLU A 219 11.33 15.94 20.52
CA GLU A 219 12.58 16.11 19.75
C GLU A 219 12.48 15.53 18.34
N GLY A 220 11.62 14.53 18.14
CA GLY A 220 11.36 13.94 16.84
C GLY A 220 10.50 14.86 15.97
N ALA A 221 10.89 15.04 14.71
CA ALA A 221 10.06 15.69 13.69
C ALA A 221 8.85 14.83 13.26
N ILE A 222 8.44 13.86 14.08
CA ILE A 222 7.22 13.11 13.85
C ILE A 222 6.11 14.05 14.30
N PHE A 223 5.37 14.61 13.35
CA PHE A 223 4.35 15.64 13.59
C PHE A 223 3.07 15.11 14.29
N ILE A 224 2.97 13.78 14.45
CA ILE A 224 1.86 13.04 15.04
C ILE A 224 1.50 13.45 16.49
N PRO A 225 2.44 13.83 17.38
CA PRO A 225 2.14 14.33 18.73
C PRO A 225 1.66 15.79 18.77
N PHE A 226 1.81 16.54 17.67
CA PHE A 226 1.69 18.00 17.73
C PHE A 226 0.27 18.46 18.03
N TRP A 227 -0.76 17.81 17.49
CA TRP A 227 -2.16 18.12 17.83
C TRP A 227 -2.47 17.76 19.28
N PHE A 228 -2.00 16.59 19.73
CA PHE A 228 -2.26 16.05 21.06
C PHE A 228 -1.63 16.94 22.15
N VAL A 229 -0.35 17.28 21.97
CA VAL A 229 0.41 18.20 22.86
C VAL A 229 -0.20 19.60 22.87
N ASN A 230 -0.60 20.14 21.71
CA ASN A 230 -1.20 21.49 21.69
C ASN A 230 -2.61 21.52 22.28
N LYS A 231 -3.42 20.48 22.05
CA LYS A 231 -4.78 20.38 22.59
C LYS A 231 -4.75 20.26 24.12
N TRP A 232 -3.83 19.47 24.66
CA TRP A 232 -3.87 19.10 26.09
C TRP A 232 -2.85 19.81 26.98
N GLU A 233 -1.62 20.03 26.51
CA GLU A 233 -0.55 20.65 27.33
C GLU A 233 -0.42 22.16 27.12
N ARG A 234 -0.62 22.65 25.90
CA ARG A 234 -0.35 24.06 25.55
C ARG A 234 -1.59 24.92 25.36
N ARG A 235 -2.63 24.69 26.20
CA ARG A 235 -3.88 25.47 26.27
C ARG A 235 -3.69 26.85 25.61
N GLU A 236 -4.33 27.05 24.45
CA GLU A 236 -4.55 28.34 23.76
C GLU A 236 -3.70 28.75 22.54
N ARG A 237 -2.80 27.94 21.97
CA ARG A 237 -2.24 28.29 20.64
C ARG A 237 -3.08 27.73 19.49
N THR A 238 -3.82 28.61 18.81
CA THR A 238 -4.45 28.31 17.51
C THR A 238 -3.37 28.09 16.46
N VAL A 239 -2.99 26.84 16.26
CA VAL A 239 -2.16 26.45 15.11
C VAL A 239 -3.03 26.52 13.86
N PRO A 240 -2.59 27.17 12.77
CA PRO A 240 -3.32 27.18 11.51
C PRO A 240 -3.59 25.76 11.01
N TRP A 241 -4.83 25.45 10.65
CA TRP A 241 -5.20 24.13 10.13
C TRP A 241 -4.42 23.72 8.89
N SER A 242 -3.96 24.68 8.10
CA SER A 242 -3.07 24.43 6.94
C SER A 242 -1.79 23.70 7.34
N TYR A 243 -1.24 23.95 8.53
CA TYR A 243 -0.06 23.24 9.02
C TYR A 243 -0.35 21.77 9.35
N PHE A 244 -1.49 21.50 10.00
CA PHE A 244 -1.91 20.13 10.31
C PHE A 244 -2.27 19.37 9.04
N ALA A 245 -2.91 20.04 8.09
CA ALA A 245 -3.21 19.50 6.78
C ALA A 245 -1.98 18.78 6.17
N TRP A 246 -0.83 19.46 6.09
CA TRP A 246 0.41 18.88 5.55
C TRP A 246 0.91 17.62 6.27
N VAL A 247 0.63 17.52 7.56
CA VAL A 247 1.01 16.40 8.43
C VAL A 247 0.09 15.21 8.22
N TYR A 248 -1.20 15.47 8.06
CA TYR A 248 -2.24 14.44 8.01
C TYR A 248 -2.68 14.04 6.60
N VAL A 249 -2.04 14.56 5.55
CA VAL A 249 -2.30 14.07 4.17
C VAL A 249 -2.17 12.54 4.08
N HIS A 250 -1.28 11.94 4.88
CA HIS A 250 -1.06 10.49 4.90
C HIS A 250 -1.92 9.75 5.92
N ASN A 251 -2.77 10.45 6.65
CA ASN A 251 -3.58 9.90 7.73
C ASN A 251 -5.07 10.01 7.38
N PRO A 252 -5.66 8.92 6.84
CA PRO A 252 -7.10 8.80 6.57
C PRO A 252 -8.02 9.37 7.65
N LEU A 253 -7.80 8.99 8.91
CA LEU A 253 -8.69 9.38 10.01
C LEU A 253 -8.45 10.81 10.47
N GLY A 254 -7.19 11.26 10.47
CA GLY A 254 -6.85 12.66 10.73
C GLY A 254 -7.51 13.56 9.68
N LEU A 255 -7.46 13.15 8.42
CA LEU A 255 -8.15 13.81 7.32
C LEU A 255 -9.66 13.86 7.55
N ARG A 256 -10.31 12.73 7.89
CA ARG A 256 -11.76 12.71 8.16
C ARG A 256 -12.18 13.64 9.31
N ASN A 257 -11.32 13.81 10.31
CA ASN A 257 -11.57 14.68 11.45
C ASN A 257 -11.24 16.17 11.21
N ILE A 258 -10.32 16.46 10.29
CA ILE A 258 -9.83 17.83 10.01
C ILE A 258 -10.60 18.44 8.84
N PHE A 259 -10.85 17.67 7.80
CA PHE A 259 -11.41 18.18 6.55
C PHE A 259 -12.77 18.89 6.72
N PRO A 260 -13.74 18.38 7.50
CA PRO A 260 -15.01 19.08 7.74
C PRO A 260 -14.83 20.43 8.45
N LYS A 261 -13.71 20.65 9.14
CA LYS A 261 -13.40 21.89 9.87
C LYS A 261 -12.75 22.95 8.98
N LEU A 262 -12.31 22.59 7.78
CA LEU A 262 -11.73 23.51 6.81
C LEU A 262 -12.84 24.30 6.10
N LYS A 263 -12.54 25.56 5.73
CA LYS A 263 -13.50 26.44 5.02
C LYS A 263 -13.12 26.59 3.56
N GLY A 264 -14.07 26.40 2.64
CA GLY A 264 -13.98 26.75 1.20
C GLY A 264 -12.60 26.54 0.59
N SER A 265 -11.88 27.64 0.31
CA SER A 265 -10.54 27.63 -0.28
C SER A 265 -9.51 26.75 0.44
N GLN A 266 -9.64 26.57 1.77
CA GLN A 266 -8.78 25.67 2.54
C GLN A 266 -9.01 24.20 2.20
N LYS A 267 -10.27 23.79 1.95
CA LYS A 267 -10.60 22.43 1.51
C LYS A 267 -9.98 22.16 0.14
N LEU A 268 -10.07 23.14 -0.77
CA LEU A 268 -9.46 23.05 -2.11
C LEU A 268 -7.93 22.96 -2.06
N GLU A 269 -7.27 23.84 -1.30
CA GLU A 269 -5.80 23.81 -1.14
C GLU A 269 -5.33 22.50 -0.49
N PHE A 270 -6.08 22.01 0.49
CA PHE A 270 -5.80 20.74 1.13
C PHE A 270 -5.96 19.57 0.16
N LEU A 271 -7.04 19.52 -0.61
CA LEU A 271 -7.26 18.51 -1.64
C LEU A 271 -6.19 18.52 -2.71
N ARG A 272 -5.78 19.70 -3.18
CA ARG A 272 -4.64 19.84 -4.10
C ARG A 272 -3.37 19.24 -3.50
N SER A 273 -3.10 19.52 -2.23
CA SER A 273 -1.92 18.99 -1.51
C SER A 273 -1.97 17.47 -1.37
N ILE A 274 -3.15 16.90 -1.12
CA ILE A 274 -3.37 15.46 -1.05
C ILE A 274 -3.14 14.81 -2.40
N LEU A 275 -3.84 15.31 -3.42
CA LEU A 275 -3.84 14.78 -4.77
C LEU A 275 -2.44 14.81 -5.37
N PHE A 276 -1.69 15.89 -5.13
CA PHE A 276 -0.29 16.01 -5.56
C PHE A 276 0.62 14.92 -4.97
N ARG A 277 0.32 14.45 -3.75
CA ARG A 277 1.13 13.44 -3.05
C ARG A 277 0.76 12.01 -3.39
N ARG A 278 -0.29 11.76 -4.19
CA ARG A 278 -0.67 10.43 -4.70
C ARG A 278 -0.75 9.33 -3.61
N SER A 279 -1.09 9.71 -2.38
CA SER A 279 -0.93 8.85 -1.17
C SER A 279 -2.22 8.56 -0.42
N ILE A 280 -3.34 9.17 -0.82
CA ILE A 280 -4.63 8.96 -0.17
C ILE A 280 -5.29 7.65 -0.61
N ASP A 281 -6.00 6.98 0.30
CA ASP A 281 -6.83 5.82 -0.04
C ASP A 281 -8.15 6.26 -0.69
N TYR A 282 -8.69 5.40 -1.57
CA TYR A 282 -9.96 5.57 -2.27
C TYR A 282 -11.02 6.27 -1.43
N GLU A 283 -11.32 5.67 -0.28
CA GLU A 283 -12.41 6.08 0.59
C GLU A 283 -12.21 7.48 1.17
N ASP A 284 -10.98 7.90 1.41
CA ASP A 284 -10.71 9.20 2.01
C ASP A 284 -10.80 10.33 0.98
N MET A 285 -10.45 10.06 -0.29
CA MET A 285 -10.72 11.01 -1.36
C MET A 285 -12.22 11.12 -1.61
N LEU A 286 -12.97 10.00 -1.62
CA LEU A 286 -14.43 10.05 -1.73
C LEU A 286 -15.02 10.88 -0.60
N PHE A 287 -14.61 10.62 0.64
CA PHE A 287 -15.03 11.38 1.79
C PHE A 287 -14.74 12.88 1.59
N CYS A 288 -13.53 13.24 1.17
CA CYS A 288 -13.21 14.63 0.89
C CYS A 288 -14.10 15.22 -0.20
N LEU A 289 -14.40 14.47 -1.26
CA LEU A 289 -15.28 14.92 -2.33
C LEU A 289 -16.72 15.08 -1.84
N GLU A 290 -17.25 14.16 -1.04
CA GLU A 290 -18.60 14.25 -0.44
C GLU A 290 -18.76 15.44 0.50
N GLU A 291 -17.66 15.84 1.15
CA GLU A 291 -17.61 16.98 2.07
C GLU A 291 -17.43 18.34 1.38
N ILE A 292 -17.16 18.39 0.06
CA ILE A 292 -17.14 19.65 -0.69
C ILE A 292 -18.58 20.02 -1.08
N ASP A 293 -18.87 21.31 -1.14
CA ASP A 293 -20.17 21.76 -1.65
C ASP A 293 -20.32 21.40 -3.13
N VAL A 294 -21.51 20.96 -3.54
CA VAL A 294 -21.77 20.57 -4.94
C VAL A 294 -21.46 21.70 -5.93
N SER A 295 -21.61 22.97 -5.52
CA SER A 295 -21.24 24.13 -6.33
C SER A 295 -19.72 24.25 -6.54
N GLU A 296 -18.92 23.78 -5.58
CA GLU A 296 -17.45 23.82 -5.61
C GLU A 296 -16.83 22.60 -6.31
N HIS A 297 -17.57 21.48 -6.43
CA HIS A 297 -17.10 20.26 -7.13
C HIS A 297 -16.51 20.59 -8.51
N GLY A 298 -17.26 21.33 -9.32
CA GLY A 298 -16.84 21.66 -10.68
C GLY A 298 -15.49 22.37 -10.73
N GLU A 299 -15.18 23.24 -9.76
CA GLU A 299 -13.90 23.95 -9.70
C GLU A 299 -12.76 23.06 -9.21
N VAL A 300 -13.03 22.22 -8.19
CA VAL A 300 -12.04 21.28 -7.65
C VAL A 300 -11.61 20.27 -8.71
N PHE A 301 -12.59 19.65 -9.39
CA PHE A 301 -12.33 18.67 -10.43
C PHE A 301 -11.52 19.29 -11.56
N LYS A 302 -11.87 20.50 -12.02
CA LYS A 302 -11.11 21.23 -13.04
C LYS A 302 -9.67 21.48 -12.60
N ALA A 303 -9.49 22.01 -11.39
CA ALA A 303 -8.19 22.39 -10.87
C ALA A 303 -7.25 21.20 -10.58
N CYS A 304 -7.81 19.99 -10.42
CA CYS A 304 -7.04 18.79 -10.09
C CYS A 304 -7.31 17.66 -11.08
N SER A 305 -7.65 18.00 -12.32
CA SER A 305 -8.16 17.05 -13.32
C SER A 305 -7.21 15.87 -13.52
N ALA A 306 -5.91 16.15 -13.68
CA ALA A 306 -4.87 15.14 -13.89
C ALA A 306 -4.77 14.16 -12.71
N GLN A 307 -4.78 14.69 -11.48
CA GLN A 307 -4.63 13.89 -10.28
C GLN A 307 -5.88 13.07 -10.00
N VAL A 308 -7.07 13.59 -10.31
CA VAL A 308 -8.32 12.80 -10.26
C VAL A 308 -8.25 11.63 -11.24
N LEU A 309 -7.77 11.85 -12.47
CA LEU A 309 -7.62 10.77 -13.44
C LEU A 309 -6.59 9.74 -12.99
N GLU A 310 -5.43 10.17 -12.53
CA GLU A 310 -4.42 9.27 -11.99
C GLU A 310 -4.97 8.45 -10.81
N TYR A 311 -5.81 9.07 -10.00
CA TYR A 311 -6.45 8.41 -8.88
C TYR A 311 -7.41 7.29 -9.30
N LEU A 312 -8.17 7.52 -10.37
CA LEU A 312 -9.07 6.53 -10.96
C LEU A 312 -8.32 5.31 -11.53
N LEU A 313 -6.99 5.36 -11.68
CA LEU A 313 -6.18 4.19 -12.02
C LEU A 313 -6.03 3.19 -10.86
N ASN A 314 -6.47 3.51 -9.64
CA ASN A 314 -6.41 2.61 -8.50
C ASN A 314 -7.64 1.71 -8.40
N TRP A 315 -7.43 0.48 -7.95
CA TRP A 315 -8.53 -0.45 -7.72
C TRP A 315 -9.48 0.03 -6.61
N PRO A 316 -10.82 -0.04 -6.80
CA PRO A 316 -11.57 -0.66 -7.92
C PRO A 316 -12.10 0.32 -8.99
N LEU A 317 -11.51 1.52 -9.13
CA LEU A 317 -12.11 2.63 -9.87
C LEU A 317 -11.85 2.64 -11.37
N GLN A 318 -11.02 1.76 -11.88
CA GLN A 318 -10.51 1.85 -13.25
C GLN A 318 -11.62 1.77 -14.30
N SER A 319 -12.75 1.12 -14.00
CA SER A 319 -13.91 1.06 -14.90
C SER A 319 -14.56 2.42 -15.14
N GLU A 320 -14.42 3.36 -14.20
CA GLU A 320 -14.97 4.72 -14.32
C GLU A 320 -14.00 5.68 -15.01
N PHE A 321 -12.75 5.27 -15.23
CA PHE A 321 -11.68 6.13 -15.72
C PHE A 321 -12.06 6.84 -17.02
N ILE A 322 -12.46 6.11 -18.06
CA ILE A 322 -12.74 6.67 -19.39
C ILE A 322 -13.95 7.61 -19.36
N ASN A 323 -15.00 7.23 -18.61
CA ASN A 323 -16.19 8.06 -18.45
C ASN A 323 -15.85 9.43 -17.85
N VAL A 324 -15.06 9.44 -16.77
CA VAL A 324 -14.63 10.68 -16.12
C VAL A 324 -13.58 11.43 -16.97
N CYS A 325 -12.69 10.70 -17.65
CA CYS A 325 -11.66 11.26 -18.53
C CYS A 325 -12.25 12.17 -19.60
N ASN A 326 -13.31 11.73 -20.29
CA ASN A 326 -13.96 12.53 -21.32
C ASN A 326 -14.47 13.89 -20.81
N HIS A 327 -14.80 14.00 -19.52
CA HIS A 327 -15.23 15.26 -18.90
C HIS A 327 -14.06 16.11 -18.41
N LEU A 328 -12.92 15.50 -18.09
CA LEU A 328 -11.76 16.18 -17.50
C LEU A 328 -10.65 16.53 -18.49
N LEU A 329 -10.60 15.87 -19.66
CA LEU A 329 -9.62 16.16 -20.73
C LEU A 329 -9.56 17.64 -21.14
N PRO A 330 -10.66 18.41 -21.22
CA PRO A 330 -10.58 19.83 -21.56
C PRO A 330 -9.85 20.71 -20.52
N TYR A 331 -9.59 20.19 -19.33
CA TYR A 331 -9.03 20.93 -18.20
C TYR A 331 -7.61 20.50 -17.82
N ILE A 332 -7.06 19.45 -18.43
CA ILE A 332 -5.66 19.06 -18.23
C ILE A 332 -4.76 19.78 -19.23
N THR A 333 -3.53 20.06 -18.83
CA THR A 333 -2.48 20.58 -19.72
C THR A 333 -1.80 19.44 -20.49
N GLU A 334 -1.02 19.77 -21.53
CA GLU A 334 -0.19 18.77 -22.24
C GLU A 334 0.78 18.05 -21.28
N LYS A 335 1.36 18.81 -20.34
CA LYS A 335 2.22 18.25 -19.29
C LYS A 335 1.46 17.29 -18.38
N ASP A 336 0.27 17.66 -17.93
CA ASP A 336 -0.57 16.79 -17.09
C ASP A 336 -0.95 15.50 -17.83
N TYR A 337 -1.24 15.61 -19.12
CA TYR A 337 -1.53 14.46 -19.96
C TYR A 337 -0.30 13.53 -20.09
N HIS A 338 0.90 14.10 -20.25
CA HIS A 338 2.15 13.35 -20.23
C HIS A 338 2.34 12.59 -18.89
N ASP A 339 2.23 13.30 -17.76
CA ASP A 339 2.34 12.70 -16.41
C ASP A 339 1.33 11.55 -16.20
N LEU A 340 0.13 11.67 -16.79
CA LEU A 340 -0.91 10.64 -16.74
C LEU A 340 -0.51 9.41 -17.57
N LEU A 341 0.01 9.59 -18.79
CA LEU A 341 0.52 8.50 -19.62
C LEU A 341 1.68 7.77 -18.94
N GLU A 342 2.63 8.50 -18.35
CA GLU A 342 3.73 7.92 -17.56
C GLU A 342 3.19 7.08 -16.41
N SER A 343 2.17 7.59 -15.72
CA SER A 343 1.57 6.88 -14.60
C SER A 343 0.92 5.57 -15.04
N ILE A 344 0.28 5.51 -16.21
CA ILE A 344 -0.28 4.27 -16.75
C ILE A 344 0.82 3.31 -17.22
N ILE A 345 1.74 3.77 -18.06
CA ILE A 345 2.76 2.91 -18.68
C ILE A 345 3.75 2.43 -17.63
N TYR A 346 4.38 3.34 -16.90
CA TYR A 346 5.51 3.01 -16.03
C TYR A 346 5.06 2.48 -14.69
N ARG A 347 3.95 2.98 -14.12
CA ARG A 347 3.53 2.58 -12.77
C ARG A 347 2.50 1.46 -12.76
N ARG A 348 1.75 1.24 -13.85
CA ARG A 348 0.78 0.14 -13.95
C ARG A 348 1.28 -0.97 -14.85
N ILE A 349 1.48 -0.69 -16.14
CA ILE A 349 1.80 -1.71 -17.15
C ILE A 349 3.17 -2.33 -16.88
N MET A 350 4.24 -1.53 -16.79
CA MET A 350 5.61 -2.03 -16.61
C MET A 350 5.85 -2.73 -15.26
N VAL A 351 5.22 -2.23 -14.19
CA VAL A 351 5.28 -2.90 -12.89
C VAL A 351 4.53 -4.24 -12.93
N GLY A 352 3.69 -4.46 -13.93
CA GLY A 352 2.95 -5.70 -14.13
C GLY A 352 1.73 -5.80 -13.21
N PHE A 353 1.06 -4.67 -12.94
CA PHE A 353 -0.22 -4.68 -12.26
C PHE A 353 -1.25 -5.46 -13.09
N LYS A 354 -1.98 -6.36 -12.43
CA LYS A 354 -2.98 -7.26 -13.05
C LYS A 354 -4.37 -7.11 -12.44
N ASP A 355 -4.59 -6.03 -11.71
CA ASP A 355 -5.87 -5.68 -11.10
C ASP A 355 -6.85 -5.02 -12.08
N TYR A 356 -6.35 -4.58 -13.24
CA TYR A 356 -7.13 -4.10 -14.38
C TYR A 356 -6.37 -4.31 -15.70
N ASP A 357 -7.07 -4.24 -16.84
CA ASP A 357 -6.43 -4.22 -18.16
C ASP A 357 -5.98 -2.80 -18.52
N TYR A 358 -4.80 -2.42 -18.03
CA TYR A 358 -4.27 -1.09 -18.26
C TYR A 358 -3.82 -0.85 -19.70
N VAL A 359 -3.57 -1.91 -20.48
CA VAL A 359 -3.23 -1.76 -21.91
C VAL A 359 -4.48 -1.36 -22.67
N ALA A 360 -5.60 -2.05 -22.46
CA ALA A 360 -6.89 -1.66 -23.04
C ALA A 360 -7.31 -0.25 -22.59
N LEU A 361 -7.17 0.07 -21.29
CA LEU A 361 -7.44 1.42 -20.77
C LEU A 361 -6.60 2.49 -21.48
N LEU A 362 -5.31 2.23 -21.69
CA LEU A 362 -4.41 3.15 -22.39
C LEU A 362 -4.78 3.32 -23.87
N GLN A 363 -5.17 2.23 -24.54
CA GLN A 363 -5.65 2.25 -25.92
C GLN A 363 -6.93 3.10 -26.06
N GLU A 364 -7.89 2.91 -25.16
CA GLU A 364 -9.13 3.70 -25.12
C GLU A 364 -8.83 5.18 -24.84
N LEU A 365 -8.00 5.48 -23.84
CA LEU A 365 -7.56 6.85 -23.54
C LEU A 365 -6.92 7.50 -24.76
N TRP A 366 -6.00 6.81 -25.42
CA TRP A 366 -5.34 7.30 -26.61
C TRP A 366 -6.34 7.52 -27.74
N ALA A 367 -7.29 6.62 -27.96
CA ALA A 367 -8.31 6.77 -29.00
C ALA A 367 -9.15 8.04 -28.82
N VAL A 368 -9.62 8.31 -27.60
CA VAL A 368 -10.48 9.47 -27.29
C VAL A 368 -9.71 10.80 -27.13
N SER A 369 -8.38 10.74 -27.04
CA SER A 369 -7.59 11.93 -26.75
C SER A 369 -7.53 12.93 -27.92
N PRO A 370 -7.68 14.24 -27.63
CA PRO A 370 -7.52 15.33 -28.60
C PRO A 370 -6.22 15.28 -29.40
N ALA A 371 -6.26 15.79 -30.63
CA ALA A 371 -5.10 15.79 -31.54
C ALA A 371 -3.88 16.52 -30.97
N HIS A 372 -4.07 17.68 -30.31
CA HIS A 372 -2.96 18.45 -29.75
C HIS A 372 -2.18 17.66 -28.69
N PHE A 373 -2.85 16.89 -27.83
CA PHE A 373 -2.18 15.98 -26.90
C PHE A 373 -1.36 14.92 -27.63
N LYS A 374 -1.93 14.28 -28.67
CA LYS A 374 -1.20 13.26 -29.45
C LYS A 374 0.04 13.82 -30.13
N GLU A 375 -0.03 15.05 -30.64
CA GLU A 375 1.12 15.74 -31.24
C GLU A 375 2.17 16.08 -30.18
N SER A 376 1.75 16.65 -29.04
CA SER A 376 2.68 17.03 -27.96
C SER A 376 3.52 15.85 -27.45
N VAL A 377 2.94 14.65 -27.39
CA VAL A 377 3.63 13.47 -26.88
C VAL A 377 4.69 12.94 -27.85
N LYS A 378 4.63 13.23 -29.16
CA LYS A 378 5.60 12.69 -30.15
C LYS A 378 7.04 13.10 -29.89
N GLU A 379 7.24 14.21 -29.21
CA GLU A 379 8.56 14.77 -28.89
C GLU A 379 9.08 14.26 -27.52
N GLU A 380 8.25 13.55 -26.76
CA GLU A 380 8.57 13.06 -25.41
C GLU A 380 9.18 11.66 -25.43
N SER A 381 10.01 11.37 -24.42
CA SER A 381 10.66 10.05 -24.25
C SER A 381 9.68 8.90 -24.05
N ILE A 382 8.45 9.19 -23.60
CA ILE A 382 7.39 8.20 -23.44
C ILE A 382 6.78 7.72 -24.76
N TYR A 383 6.99 8.44 -25.88
CA TYR A 383 6.31 8.12 -27.13
C TYR A 383 6.58 6.70 -27.63
N PRO A 384 7.83 6.18 -27.66
CA PRO A 384 8.05 4.81 -28.11
C PRO A 384 7.38 3.75 -27.21
N PRO A 385 7.49 3.79 -25.86
CA PRO A 385 6.69 2.96 -24.96
C PRO A 385 5.19 3.03 -25.20
N LEU A 386 4.66 4.24 -25.41
CA LEU A 386 3.26 4.47 -25.67
C LEU A 386 2.82 3.82 -26.97
N MET A 387 3.54 4.06 -28.06
CA MET A 387 3.19 3.50 -29.36
C MET A 387 3.33 1.98 -29.36
N PHE A 388 4.28 1.42 -28.61
CA PHE A 388 4.35 -0.02 -28.39
C PHE A 388 3.08 -0.53 -27.70
N ALA A 389 2.67 0.10 -26.60
CA ALA A 389 1.49 -0.33 -25.84
C ALA A 389 0.16 -0.12 -26.58
N VAL A 390 0.02 1.00 -27.30
CA VAL A 390 -1.20 1.32 -28.06
C VAL A 390 -1.39 0.38 -29.25
N ASN A 391 -0.31 0.02 -29.95
CA ASN A 391 -0.40 -0.89 -31.10
C ASN A 391 -0.32 -2.37 -30.73
N PHE A 392 -0.24 -2.69 -29.43
CA PHE A 392 -0.12 -4.06 -28.98
C PHE A 392 -1.43 -4.83 -29.19
N ASP A 393 -1.35 -6.02 -29.79
CA ASP A 393 -2.51 -6.89 -29.98
C ASP A 393 -2.88 -7.57 -28.66
N LEU A 394 -4.09 -7.27 -28.15
CA LEU A 394 -4.63 -7.80 -26.89
C LEU A 394 -4.74 -9.33 -26.86
N MET A 395 -4.62 -10.01 -28.02
CA MET A 395 -4.63 -11.46 -28.10
C MET A 395 -3.32 -12.11 -27.61
N GLU A 396 -2.23 -11.35 -27.48
CA GLU A 396 -0.94 -11.85 -26.99
C GLU A 396 -0.63 -11.36 -25.55
N PRO A 397 0.18 -12.10 -24.77
CA PRO A 397 0.62 -11.60 -23.47
C PRO A 397 1.57 -10.41 -23.62
N PHE A 398 1.23 -9.28 -22.98
CA PHE A 398 2.03 -8.05 -23.03
C PHE A 398 3.47 -8.28 -22.56
N PRO A 399 4.50 -8.09 -23.42
CA PRO A 399 5.87 -8.41 -23.07
C PRO A 399 6.52 -7.20 -22.39
N SER A 400 6.23 -7.06 -21.09
CA SER A 400 6.69 -5.94 -20.26
C SER A 400 8.21 -5.73 -20.30
N GLU A 401 8.99 -6.76 -20.65
CA GLU A 401 10.43 -6.73 -20.79
C GLU A 401 10.90 -5.68 -21.81
N TYR A 402 10.16 -5.47 -22.91
CA TYR A 402 10.54 -4.52 -23.96
C TYR A 402 10.43 -3.07 -23.51
N LEU A 403 9.53 -2.76 -22.57
CA LEU A 403 9.40 -1.40 -22.05
C LEU A 403 10.62 -0.99 -21.19
N PHE A 404 11.34 -1.95 -20.61
CA PHE A 404 12.57 -1.66 -19.85
C PHE A 404 13.71 -1.17 -20.73
N ASP A 405 13.68 -1.45 -22.04
CA ASP A 405 14.71 -0.98 -22.96
C ASP A 405 14.61 0.52 -23.26
N TYR A 406 13.44 1.12 -23.02
CA TYR A 406 13.16 2.54 -23.22
C TYR A 406 13.32 3.38 -21.95
N TYR A 407 13.49 2.74 -20.79
CA TYR A 407 13.78 3.44 -19.54
C TYR A 407 15.25 3.89 -19.56
N GLU A 408 15.49 5.15 -19.89
CA GLU A 408 16.84 5.73 -19.80
C GLU A 408 17.34 5.72 -18.35
N GLU A 409 18.66 5.66 -18.17
CA GLU A 409 19.30 5.62 -16.84
C GLU A 409 18.94 6.84 -15.97
N GLU A 410 18.46 7.94 -16.56
CA GLU A 410 18.16 9.20 -15.87
C GLU A 410 16.85 9.16 -15.06
N ASP A 411 15.82 8.41 -15.47
CA ASP A 411 14.52 8.36 -14.75
C ASP A 411 14.52 7.45 -13.52
N LEU A 412 15.51 6.55 -13.42
CA LEU A 412 15.80 5.87 -12.15
C LEU A 412 16.17 6.87 -11.05
N ASN A 413 16.64 8.08 -11.40
CA ASN A 413 16.82 9.14 -10.41
C ASN A 413 15.50 9.59 -9.76
N PHE A 414 14.32 9.41 -10.37
CA PHE A 414 13.03 9.73 -9.75
C PHE A 414 12.71 8.78 -8.58
N VAL A 415 13.01 7.50 -8.74
CA VAL A 415 12.94 6.50 -7.64
C VAL A 415 13.95 6.84 -6.54
N PHE A 416 15.14 7.34 -6.89
CA PHE A 416 16.13 7.83 -5.93
C PHE A 416 15.86 9.27 -5.41
N CYS A 417 14.98 10.04 -6.04
CA CYS A 417 14.58 11.37 -5.60
C CYS A 417 13.76 11.29 -4.31
N GLY A 418 13.02 10.20 -4.08
CA GLY A 418 12.45 9.92 -2.76
C GLY A 418 13.50 9.85 -1.65
N VAL A 419 14.68 9.27 -1.93
CA VAL A 419 15.82 9.20 -1.01
C VAL A 419 16.48 10.57 -0.84
N LYS A 420 16.71 11.33 -1.93
CA LYS A 420 17.22 12.71 -1.85
C LYS A 420 16.26 13.63 -1.09
N TYR A 421 14.96 13.49 -1.30
CA TYR A 421 13.93 14.25 -0.60
C TYR A 421 13.88 13.92 0.89
N CYS A 422 14.01 12.64 1.27
CA CYS A 422 14.13 12.25 2.69
C CYS A 422 15.39 12.83 3.35
N LEU A 423 16.51 12.92 2.61
CA LEU A 423 17.75 13.55 3.10
C LEU A 423 17.61 15.08 3.23
N PHE A 424 17.02 15.75 2.25
CA PHE A 424 16.77 17.19 2.25
C PHE A 424 15.73 17.63 3.31
N LYS A 425 14.70 16.80 3.54
CA LYS A 425 13.72 16.99 4.62
C LYS A 425 14.38 16.88 6.01
N ARG A 426 15.45 16.10 6.12
CA ARG A 426 16.27 16.03 7.35
C ARG A 426 17.02 17.34 7.60
N GLU A 427 17.53 18.01 6.56
CA GLU A 427 18.25 19.30 6.67
C GLU A 427 17.34 20.46 7.09
N SER A 428 16.11 20.51 6.58
CA SER A 428 15.16 21.62 6.80
C SER A 428 14.40 21.58 8.14
N SER A 429 14.58 20.51 8.92
CA SER A 429 13.86 20.29 10.19
C SER A 429 14.69 20.62 11.45
N PHE A 430 15.95 21.04 11.32
CA PHE A 430 16.81 21.34 12.48
C PHE A 430 16.82 22.83 12.83
N PRO A 431 16.88 23.19 14.14
CA PRO A 431 17.09 24.57 14.56
C PRO A 431 18.45 25.09 14.04
N SER A 432 18.47 26.34 13.58
CA SER A 432 19.70 27.05 13.21
C SER A 432 20.69 27.06 14.39
N GLY A 433 21.77 26.27 14.31
CA GLY A 433 22.81 26.23 15.34
C GLY A 433 23.55 24.89 15.54
N MET A 434 23.15 23.79 14.89
CA MET A 434 23.92 22.53 14.93
C MET A 434 24.96 22.48 13.80
N ASP A 435 26.24 22.57 14.18
CA ASP A 435 27.39 22.47 13.27
C ASP A 435 27.65 21.00 12.91
N TRP A 436 27.04 20.55 11.80
CA TRP A 436 27.42 19.28 11.19
C TRP A 436 28.64 19.49 10.32
N LYS A 437 29.73 18.79 10.63
CA LYS A 437 30.90 18.72 9.74
C LYS A 437 30.45 18.22 8.36
N ASN A 438 30.72 19.02 7.32
CA ASN A 438 30.43 18.78 5.90
C ASN A 438 30.73 17.35 5.37
N GLY A 439 31.53 16.55 6.08
CA GLY A 439 31.89 15.18 5.70
C GLY A 439 30.73 14.16 5.74
N THR A 440 29.74 14.31 6.62
CA THR A 440 28.69 13.27 6.79
C THR A 440 27.70 13.24 5.62
N ILE A 441 27.35 14.39 5.08
CA ILE A 441 26.44 14.53 3.93
C ILE A 441 27.13 14.08 2.64
N ALA A 442 28.40 14.44 2.46
CA ALA A 442 29.20 14.00 1.31
C ALA A 442 29.33 12.47 1.25
N GLU A 443 29.53 11.81 2.39
CA GLU A 443 29.63 10.34 2.46
C GLU A 443 28.27 9.64 2.24
N LEU A 444 27.15 10.21 2.71
CA LEU A 444 25.81 9.70 2.38
C LEU A 444 25.51 9.81 0.88
N TYR A 445 25.88 10.94 0.26
CA TYR A 445 25.72 11.15 -1.17
C TYR A 445 26.57 10.17 -2.00
N LYS A 446 27.81 9.92 -1.55
CA LYS A 446 28.73 8.94 -2.14
C LYS A 446 28.19 7.50 -2.00
N GLY A 447 27.58 7.17 -0.86
CA GLY A 447 26.90 5.89 -0.63
C GLY A 447 25.73 5.68 -1.60
N CYS A 448 24.89 6.70 -1.80
CA CYS A 448 23.78 6.65 -2.75
C CYS A 448 24.28 6.44 -4.19
N LYS A 449 25.30 7.20 -4.63
CA LYS A 449 25.92 7.00 -5.96
C LYS A 449 26.50 5.59 -6.14
N ARG A 450 27.05 4.99 -5.09
CA ARG A 450 27.60 3.63 -5.14
C ARG A 450 26.50 2.57 -5.30
N ILE A 451 25.41 2.67 -4.54
CA ILE A 451 24.25 1.78 -4.65
C ILE A 451 23.63 1.89 -6.05
N GLN A 452 23.47 3.12 -6.53
CA GLN A 452 23.01 3.42 -7.89
C GLN A 452 23.91 2.74 -8.95
N GLY A 453 25.24 2.86 -8.84
CA GLY A 453 26.18 2.18 -9.75
C GLY A 453 26.09 0.64 -9.72
N ILE A 454 25.89 0.03 -8.55
CA ILE A 454 25.69 -1.43 -8.41
C ILE A 454 24.39 -1.87 -9.09
N PHE A 455 23.32 -1.11 -8.90
CA PHE A 455 22.02 -1.39 -9.50
C PHE A 455 22.09 -1.31 -11.03
N TYR A 456 22.69 -0.26 -11.59
CA TYR A 456 22.91 -0.15 -13.05
C TYR A 456 23.75 -1.29 -13.62
N THR A 457 24.80 -1.70 -12.90
CA THR A 457 25.65 -2.83 -13.32
C THR A 457 24.83 -4.13 -13.41
N ARG A 458 23.92 -4.37 -12.46
CA ARG A 458 23.02 -5.54 -12.49
C ARG A 458 22.00 -5.47 -13.61
N LEU A 459 21.39 -4.32 -13.85
CA LEU A 459 20.46 -4.10 -14.97
C LEU A 459 21.14 -4.33 -16.32
N ARG A 460 22.32 -3.75 -16.54
CA ARG A 460 23.12 -3.99 -17.76
C ARG A 460 23.50 -5.46 -17.93
N LYS A 461 23.77 -6.17 -16.84
CA LYS A 461 24.04 -7.62 -16.88
C LYS A 461 22.79 -8.41 -17.28
N MET A 462 21.64 -8.13 -16.68
CA MET A 462 20.36 -8.76 -17.05
C MET A 462 20.00 -8.50 -18.52
N LYS A 463 20.19 -7.26 -19.01
CA LYS A 463 20.00 -6.90 -20.43
C LYS A 463 20.86 -7.76 -21.36
N ARG A 464 22.13 -7.98 -21.04
CA ARG A 464 23.02 -8.86 -21.83
C ARG A 464 22.63 -10.32 -21.77
N GLU A 465 22.05 -10.77 -20.66
CA GLU A 465 21.65 -12.18 -20.47
C GLU A 465 20.32 -12.50 -21.15
N CYS A 466 19.36 -11.57 -21.16
CA CYS A 466 18.06 -11.74 -21.82
C CYS A 466 18.13 -11.58 -23.36
N LEU A 467 19.10 -10.82 -23.89
CA LEU A 467 19.29 -10.58 -25.33
C LEU A 467 20.16 -11.64 -26.03
N LYS A 468 20.56 -12.72 -25.34
CA LYS A 468 21.20 -13.84 -26.03
C LYS A 468 20.13 -14.51 -26.91
N PRO A 469 20.35 -14.65 -28.23
CA PRO A 469 19.45 -15.45 -29.05
C PRO A 469 19.35 -16.84 -28.42
N LYS A 470 18.12 -17.30 -28.18
CA LYS A 470 17.88 -18.69 -27.82
C LYS A 470 18.26 -19.52 -29.04
N GLU A 471 19.39 -20.22 -28.94
CA GLU A 471 19.79 -21.26 -29.91
C GLU A 471 18.81 -22.44 -29.91
#